data_AF-A0A7J5CFJ6-F1
#
_entry.id   AF-A0A7J5CFJ6-F1
#
_cell.length_a   1.000
_cell.length_b   1.000
_cell.length_c   1.000
_cell.angle_alpha   90.00
_cell.angle_beta   90.00
_cell.angle_gamma   90.00
#
_symmetry.space_group_name_H-M   'P 1'
#
loop_
_entity.id
_entity.type
_entity.pdbx_description
1 polymer ?
#
loop_
_entity_poly.entity_id
_entity_poly.type
_entity_poly.pdbx_seq_one_letter_code
_entity_poly.pdbx_strand_id
1 'polypeptide(L)'
;PVQSRVRRVERPVPGPRPVVVHAARHCYDHAYAGAGNWAFNTAYAGLHGVDAFVTRLRSLVEAERFVAAGIPLIVSAAFTRGQVPGLDYDTRGHLIVLVGFTADGDPVLNDPYAPDDEGVRRTVPRAAFEAAWQGGSGGVVYVVRPGSVPLPPAPVQANW
;
A
#
# COMPACT_ATOMS: atom_id res chain seq x y z
N PRO A 1 -0.57 23.70 38.54
CA PRO A 1 -1.70 23.10 37.81
C PRO A 1 -1.64 23.46 36.32
N VAL A 2 -1.01 22.62 35.50
CA VAL A 2 -1.00 22.75 34.03
C VAL A 2 -1.56 21.45 33.48
N GLN A 3 -2.85 21.45 33.15
CA GLN A 3 -3.46 20.40 32.34
C GLN A 3 -3.01 20.61 30.90
N SER A 4 -2.06 19.80 30.44
CA SER A 4 -1.70 19.70 29.02
C SER A 4 -2.87 19.07 28.27
N ARG A 5 -3.46 19.87 27.37
CA ARG A 5 -4.58 19.51 26.51
C ARG A 5 -4.23 18.26 25.69
N VAL A 6 -4.91 17.16 25.98
CA VAL A 6 -5.07 16.04 25.04
C VAL A 6 -5.73 16.65 23.80
N ARG A 7 -5.03 16.68 22.66
CA ARG A 7 -5.66 17.01 21.38
C ARG A 7 -6.72 15.94 21.15
N ARG A 8 -7.99 16.31 21.34
CA ARG A 8 -9.13 15.50 20.93
C ARG A 8 -8.92 15.23 19.43
N VAL A 9 -8.75 13.96 19.06
CA VAL A 9 -8.81 13.56 17.66
C VAL A 9 -10.24 13.86 17.23
N GLU A 10 -10.44 14.97 16.52
CA GLU A 10 -11.73 15.32 15.96
C GLU A 10 -12.12 14.21 14.98
N ARG A 11 -13.36 13.73 15.08
CA ARG A 11 -13.88 12.78 14.08
C ARG A 11 -13.74 13.44 12.71
N PRO A 12 -13.26 12.69 11.70
CA PRO A 12 -13.23 13.16 10.32
C PRO A 12 -14.52 13.85 9.91
N VAL A 13 -14.40 15.04 9.30
CA VAL A 13 -15.54 15.67 8.64
C VAL A 13 -16.02 14.73 7.52
N PRO A 14 -17.32 14.41 7.45
CA PRO A 14 -17.87 13.59 6.37
C PRO A 14 -17.57 14.19 4.99
N GLY A 15 -17.29 13.33 4.02
CA GLY A 15 -17.05 13.71 2.63
C GLY A 15 -15.65 13.34 2.12
N PRO A 16 -15.37 13.60 0.83
CA PRO A 16 -14.10 13.29 0.22
C PRO A 16 -12.95 14.03 0.93
N ARG A 17 -11.87 13.31 1.25
CA ARG A 17 -10.67 13.94 1.80
C ARG A 17 -10.03 14.80 0.70
N PRO A 18 -9.86 16.13 0.88
CA PRO A 18 -9.38 17.01 -0.20
C PRO A 18 -8.02 16.59 -0.78
N VAL A 19 -7.12 16.09 0.06
CA VAL A 19 -5.81 15.58 -0.36
C VAL A 19 -5.92 14.34 -1.25
N VAL A 20 -6.89 13.47 -1.01
CA VAL A 20 -7.16 12.29 -1.83
C VAL A 20 -7.73 12.70 -3.18
N VAL A 21 -8.70 13.63 -3.19
CA VAL A 21 -9.28 14.17 -4.42
C VAL A 21 -8.21 14.87 -5.27
N HIS A 22 -7.34 15.64 -4.63
CA HIS A 22 -6.24 16.31 -5.30
C HIS A 22 -5.29 15.30 -5.96
N ALA A 23 -4.85 14.28 -5.23
CA ALA A 23 -3.98 13.24 -5.77
C ALA A 23 -4.65 12.46 -6.91
N ALA A 24 -5.90 12.01 -6.72
CA ALA A 24 -6.65 11.28 -7.73
C ALA A 24 -6.80 12.07 -9.04
N ARG A 25 -7.03 13.39 -8.95
CA ARG A 25 -7.09 14.27 -10.13
C ARG A 25 -5.78 14.31 -10.91
N HIS A 26 -4.64 14.34 -10.21
CA HIS A 26 -3.32 14.39 -10.86
C HIS A 26 -2.84 13.02 -11.34
N CYS A 27 -3.46 11.94 -10.87
CA CYS A 27 -3.16 10.56 -11.29
C CYS A 27 -4.20 9.97 -12.25
N TYR A 28 -5.15 10.78 -12.75
CA TYR A 28 -6.19 10.27 -13.66
C TYR A 28 -5.61 9.95 -15.03
N ASP A 29 -5.76 8.70 -15.46
CA ASP A 29 -5.35 8.22 -16.77
C ASP A 29 -6.58 8.21 -17.69
N HIS A 30 -6.56 9.08 -18.69
CA HIS A 30 -7.66 9.23 -19.65
C HIS A 30 -7.82 8.03 -20.59
N ALA A 31 -6.74 7.27 -20.87
CA ALA A 31 -6.83 6.06 -21.69
C ALA A 31 -7.43 4.90 -20.89
N TYR A 32 -7.11 4.82 -19.60
CA TYR A 32 -7.70 3.86 -18.65
C TYR A 32 -9.09 4.28 -18.16
N ALA A 33 -9.43 5.56 -18.24
CA ALA A 33 -10.62 6.18 -17.66
C ALA A 33 -10.72 5.99 -16.12
N GLY A 34 -9.60 6.14 -15.41
CA GLY A 34 -9.55 5.97 -13.97
C GLY A 34 -8.26 6.47 -13.33
N ALA A 35 -8.27 6.57 -11.99
CA ALA A 35 -7.05 6.72 -11.21
C ALA A 35 -6.51 5.35 -10.78
N GLY A 36 -5.21 5.26 -10.45
CA GLY A 36 -4.58 4.00 -10.06
C GLY A 36 -3.50 3.49 -11.03
N ASN A 37 -3.17 4.27 -12.06
CA ASN A 37 -2.00 4.01 -12.89
C ASN A 37 -0.72 4.19 -12.06
N TRP A 38 0.15 3.18 -12.07
CA TRP A 38 1.29 3.07 -11.17
C TRP A 38 2.40 4.05 -11.54
N ALA A 39 2.62 4.26 -12.85
CA ALA A 39 3.56 5.27 -13.34
C ALA A 39 3.07 6.69 -12.98
N PHE A 40 1.76 6.93 -13.05
CA PHE A 40 1.22 8.26 -12.72
C PHE A 40 1.28 8.51 -11.21
N ASN A 41 0.97 7.49 -10.39
CA ASN A 41 1.11 7.57 -8.94
C ASN A 41 2.55 7.84 -8.50
N THR A 42 3.53 7.15 -9.09
CA THR A 42 4.96 7.35 -8.78
C THR A 42 5.44 8.73 -9.24
N ALA A 43 5.04 9.19 -10.43
CA ALA A 43 5.35 10.54 -10.91
C ALA A 43 4.73 11.62 -10.01
N TYR A 44 3.47 11.47 -9.63
CA TYR A 44 2.80 12.39 -8.70
C TYR A 44 3.50 12.43 -7.34
N ALA A 45 3.88 11.27 -6.79
CA ALA A 45 4.64 11.21 -5.54
C ALA A 45 5.95 12.00 -5.65
N GLY A 46 6.68 11.86 -6.76
CA GLY A 46 7.94 12.59 -7.00
C GLY A 46 7.81 14.11 -6.92
N LEU A 47 6.64 14.69 -7.24
CA LEU A 47 6.38 16.13 -7.08
C LEU A 47 6.45 16.60 -5.61
N HIS A 48 6.37 15.67 -4.66
CA HIS A 48 6.43 15.93 -3.22
C HIS A 48 7.79 15.58 -2.60
N GLY A 49 8.85 15.46 -3.42
CA GLY A 49 10.24 15.33 -2.94
C GLY A 49 10.61 13.94 -2.43
N VAL A 50 9.93 12.90 -2.90
CA VAL A 50 10.21 11.50 -2.58
C VAL A 50 10.73 10.76 -3.81
N ASP A 51 11.54 9.73 -3.58
CA ASP A 51 11.96 8.81 -4.63
C ASP A 51 10.89 7.73 -4.77
N ALA A 52 10.39 7.54 -6.00
CA ALA A 52 9.34 6.58 -6.28
C ALA A 52 9.60 5.80 -7.57
N PHE A 53 9.34 4.50 -7.55
CA PHE A 53 9.54 3.62 -8.71
C PHE A 53 8.63 2.40 -8.65
N VAL A 54 8.44 1.75 -9.79
CA VAL A 54 7.73 0.47 -9.92
C VAL A 54 8.75 -0.65 -10.04
N THR A 55 8.53 -1.74 -9.32
CA THR A 55 9.33 -2.97 -9.42
C THR A 55 8.43 -4.19 -9.31
N ARG A 56 9.00 -5.38 -9.57
CA ARG A 56 8.34 -6.67 -9.38
C ARG A 56 9.10 -7.48 -8.35
N LEU A 57 8.43 -7.84 -7.27
CA LEU A 57 8.96 -8.69 -6.21
C LEU A 57 8.50 -10.14 -6.41
N ARG A 58 9.36 -11.09 -6.08
CA ARG A 58 9.16 -12.53 -6.31
C ARG A 58 8.34 -13.20 -5.21
N SER A 59 8.30 -12.60 -4.03
CA SER A 59 7.61 -13.14 -2.86
C SER A 59 7.50 -12.09 -1.76
N LEU A 60 6.71 -12.39 -0.73
CA LEU A 60 6.67 -11.61 0.50
C LEU A 60 8.02 -11.60 1.24
N VAL A 61 8.91 -12.56 0.98
CA VAL A 61 10.29 -12.55 1.52
C VAL A 61 11.08 -11.35 1.02
N GLU A 62 10.86 -10.92 -0.22
CA GLU A 62 11.47 -9.69 -0.72
C GLU A 62 10.78 -8.45 -0.15
N ALA A 63 9.45 -8.50 -0.05
CA ALA A 63 8.66 -7.42 0.53
C ALA A 63 9.06 -7.11 1.99
N GLU A 64 9.35 -8.15 2.78
CA GLU A 64 9.86 -8.04 4.15
C GLU A 64 11.13 -7.20 4.24
N ARG A 65 12.02 -7.25 3.23
CA ARG A 65 13.26 -6.46 3.23
C ARG A 65 12.98 -4.96 3.13
N PHE A 66 12.00 -4.56 2.33
CA PHE A 66 11.59 -3.16 2.21
C PHE A 66 10.94 -2.68 3.51
N VAL A 67 10.00 -3.46 4.03
CA VAL A 67 9.30 -3.12 5.27
C VAL A 67 10.27 -3.05 6.45
N ALA A 68 11.24 -3.96 6.54
CA ALA A 68 12.32 -3.92 7.53
C ALA A 68 13.24 -2.71 7.39
N ALA A 69 13.42 -2.19 6.17
CA ALA A 69 14.12 -0.92 5.91
C ALA A 69 13.25 0.32 6.21
N GLY A 70 12.02 0.15 6.71
CA GLY A 70 11.09 1.25 7.00
C GLY A 70 10.36 1.77 5.76
N ILE A 71 10.35 1.01 4.66
CA ILE A 71 9.71 1.38 3.40
C ILE A 71 8.42 0.55 3.23
N PRO A 72 7.23 1.12 3.42
CA PRO A 72 5.98 0.44 3.08
C PRO A 72 5.86 0.26 1.57
N LEU A 73 5.15 -0.78 1.16
CA LEU A 73 4.96 -1.11 -0.26
C LEU A 73 3.52 -0.91 -0.65
N ILE A 74 3.27 -0.31 -1.82
CA ILE A 74 1.95 -0.32 -2.41
C ILE A 74 1.86 -1.49 -3.38
N VAL A 75 0.94 -2.40 -3.10
CA VAL A 75 0.73 -3.64 -3.85
C VAL A 75 -0.67 -3.65 -4.46
N SER A 76 -0.90 -4.53 -5.44
CA SER A 76 -2.24 -4.79 -5.96
C SER A 76 -2.57 -6.26 -5.92
N ALA A 77 -3.69 -6.62 -5.29
CA ALA A 77 -4.17 -7.99 -5.20
C ALA A 77 -5.51 -8.15 -5.91
N ALA A 78 -5.76 -9.35 -6.43
CA ALA A 78 -7.04 -9.75 -7.00
C ALA A 78 -7.55 -10.99 -6.25
N PHE A 79 -8.78 -10.94 -5.78
CA PHE A 79 -9.40 -12.01 -5.00
C PHE A 79 -10.93 -11.85 -4.96
N THR A 80 -11.60 -12.93 -4.61
CA THR A 80 -13.01 -12.93 -4.22
C THR A 80 -13.13 -13.05 -2.70
N ARG A 81 -14.27 -12.63 -2.16
CA ARG A 81 -14.62 -12.74 -0.76
C ARG A 81 -14.33 -14.15 -0.24
N GLY A 82 -13.63 -14.21 0.90
CA GLY A 82 -13.25 -15.46 1.56
C GLY A 82 -11.97 -16.12 1.05
N GLN A 83 -11.41 -15.70 -0.09
CA GLN A 83 -10.11 -16.23 -0.55
C GLN A 83 -8.95 -15.75 0.32
N VAL A 84 -9.01 -14.51 0.80
CA VAL A 84 -8.07 -13.96 1.78
C VAL A 84 -8.84 -13.64 3.06
N PRO A 85 -8.74 -14.48 4.11
CA PRO A 85 -9.41 -14.21 5.37
C PRO A 85 -9.06 -12.82 5.91
N GLY A 86 -10.09 -12.03 6.25
CA GLY A 86 -9.97 -10.62 6.67
C GLY A 86 -10.20 -9.59 5.54
N LEU A 87 -10.25 -10.02 4.28
CA LEU A 87 -10.62 -9.19 3.13
C LEU A 87 -11.95 -9.68 2.54
N ASP A 88 -13.06 -9.15 3.08
CA ASP A 88 -14.41 -9.67 2.81
C ASP A 88 -15.11 -8.98 1.63
N TYR A 89 -14.44 -8.90 0.48
CA TYR A 89 -14.97 -8.28 -0.74
C TYR A 89 -14.32 -8.87 -2.00
N ASP A 90 -14.90 -8.54 -3.16
CA ASP A 90 -14.42 -9.00 -4.46
C ASP A 90 -13.67 -7.87 -5.16
N THR A 91 -12.54 -8.21 -5.79
CA THR A 91 -11.79 -7.28 -6.63
C THR A 91 -11.01 -7.99 -7.72
N ARG A 92 -10.94 -7.35 -8.90
CA ARG A 92 -10.07 -7.78 -10.01
C ARG A 92 -8.68 -7.11 -9.94
N GLY A 93 -8.45 -6.28 -8.94
CA GLY A 93 -7.24 -5.50 -8.73
C GLY A 93 -7.54 -4.34 -7.78
N HIS A 94 -6.91 -4.34 -6.61
CA HIS A 94 -7.12 -3.33 -5.57
C HIS A 94 -5.80 -2.92 -4.94
N LEU A 95 -5.54 -1.62 -4.87
CA LEU A 95 -4.32 -1.09 -4.27
C LEU A 95 -4.42 -1.12 -2.74
N ILE A 96 -3.42 -1.72 -2.11
CA ILE A 96 -3.32 -1.89 -0.66
C ILE A 96 -1.90 -1.52 -0.25
N VAL A 97 -1.73 -0.90 0.93
CA VAL A 97 -0.39 -0.62 1.46
C VAL A 97 0.03 -1.73 2.43
N LEU A 98 1.10 -2.44 2.11
CA LEU A 98 1.77 -3.37 3.02
C LEU A 98 2.70 -2.57 3.94
N VAL A 99 2.41 -2.58 5.24
CA VAL A 99 3.06 -1.72 6.24
C VAL A 99 3.83 -2.49 7.30
N GLY A 100 3.75 -3.81 7.32
CA GLY A 100 4.29 -4.61 8.40
C GLY A 100 4.11 -6.10 8.18
N PHE A 101 4.71 -6.87 9.08
CA PHE A 101 4.46 -8.28 9.26
C PHE A 101 4.33 -8.56 10.76
N THR A 102 3.53 -9.55 11.13
CA THR A 102 3.51 -10.07 12.51
C THR A 102 4.79 -10.84 12.81
N ALA A 103 4.98 -11.24 14.07
CA ALA A 103 6.11 -12.09 14.46
C ALA A 103 6.11 -13.44 13.71
N ASP A 104 4.93 -13.95 13.37
CA ASP A 104 4.75 -15.21 12.62
C ASP A 104 4.83 -15.00 11.10
N GLY A 105 5.08 -13.78 10.64
CA GLY A 105 5.26 -13.44 9.22
C GLY A 105 3.97 -13.17 8.46
N ASP A 106 2.84 -12.94 9.14
CA ASP A 106 1.59 -12.56 8.47
C ASP A 106 1.62 -11.08 8.08
N PRO A 107 1.29 -10.72 6.83
CA PRO A 107 1.30 -9.34 6.36
C PRO A 107 0.26 -8.48 7.10
N VAL A 108 0.71 -7.26 7.44
CA VAL A 108 -0.11 -6.20 7.99
C VAL A 108 -0.34 -5.15 6.91
N LEU A 109 -1.60 -4.91 6.60
CA LEU A 109 -2.07 -4.10 5.49
C LEU A 109 -2.81 -2.87 5.99
N ASN A 110 -2.69 -1.76 5.27
CA ASN A 110 -3.64 -0.66 5.29
C ASN A 110 -4.49 -0.74 4.02
N ASP A 111 -5.71 -1.22 4.17
CA ASP A 111 -6.69 -1.43 3.10
C ASP A 111 -7.68 -0.24 3.02
N PRO A 112 -7.64 0.57 1.95
CA PRO A 112 -8.52 1.73 1.81
C PRO A 112 -9.98 1.36 1.48
N TYR A 113 -10.29 0.07 1.25
CA TYR A 113 -11.69 -0.38 1.07
C TYR A 113 -12.47 -0.43 2.40
N ALA A 114 -11.80 -0.26 3.53
CA ALA A 114 -12.45 -0.25 4.84
C ALA A 114 -13.54 0.83 4.96
N PRO A 115 -14.64 0.55 5.69
CA PRO A 115 -15.75 1.50 5.85
C PRO A 115 -15.41 2.68 6.76
N ASP A 116 -14.39 2.54 7.61
CA ASP A 116 -13.96 3.55 8.57
C ASP A 116 -12.44 3.45 8.82
N ASP A 117 -11.90 4.47 9.50
CA ASP A 117 -10.46 4.61 9.77
C ASP A 117 -9.93 3.46 10.66
N GLU A 118 -10.76 2.87 11.54
CA GLU A 118 -10.37 1.77 12.42
C GLU A 118 -10.19 0.45 11.63
N GLY A 119 -11.04 0.21 10.63
CA GLY A 119 -10.99 -0.98 9.79
C GLY A 119 -9.91 -0.96 8.69
N VAL A 120 -9.16 0.14 8.54
CA VAL A 120 -8.11 0.25 7.51
C VAL A 120 -6.97 -0.73 7.79
N ARG A 121 -6.54 -0.86 9.05
CA ARG A 121 -5.40 -1.71 9.41
C ARG A 121 -5.87 -3.15 9.61
N ARG A 122 -5.34 -4.09 8.84
CA ARG A 122 -5.72 -5.51 8.87
C ARG A 122 -4.49 -6.41 8.86
N THR A 123 -4.58 -7.55 9.52
CA THR A 123 -3.61 -8.63 9.40
C THR A 123 -4.28 -9.76 8.65
N VAL A 124 -3.62 -10.33 7.65
CA VAL A 124 -4.20 -11.39 6.81
C VAL A 124 -3.23 -12.57 6.70
N PRO A 125 -3.71 -13.81 6.49
CA PRO A 125 -2.82 -14.97 6.38
C PRO A 125 -1.85 -14.85 5.22
N ARG A 126 -0.55 -15.07 5.48
CA ARG A 126 0.54 -14.88 4.52
C ARG A 126 0.31 -15.58 3.19
N ALA A 127 0.08 -16.90 3.23
CA ALA A 127 -0.02 -17.72 2.01
C ALA A 127 -1.20 -17.31 1.13
N ALA A 128 -2.35 -17.01 1.75
CA ALA A 128 -3.54 -16.58 1.02
C ALA A 128 -3.31 -15.23 0.33
N PHE A 129 -2.74 -14.27 1.06
CA PHE A 129 -2.47 -12.95 0.49
C PHE A 129 -1.38 -12.97 -0.58
N GLU A 130 -0.30 -13.73 -0.37
CA GLU A 130 0.77 -13.87 -1.35
C GLU A 130 0.25 -14.46 -2.67
N ALA A 131 -0.60 -15.48 -2.60
CA ALA A 131 -1.25 -16.06 -3.78
C ALA A 131 -2.15 -15.03 -4.50
N ALA A 132 -2.93 -14.23 -3.77
CA ALA A 132 -3.79 -13.19 -4.34
C ALA A 132 -3.01 -12.03 -4.99
N TRP A 133 -1.90 -11.62 -4.37
CA TRP A 133 -1.02 -10.57 -4.90
C TRP A 133 -0.23 -11.06 -6.12
N GLN A 134 0.40 -12.24 -6.04
CA GLN A 134 1.16 -12.82 -7.14
C GLN A 134 0.26 -13.25 -8.30
N GLY A 135 -0.91 -13.82 -8.03
CA GLY A 135 -1.89 -14.20 -9.05
C GLY A 135 -2.58 -13.00 -9.69
N GLY A 136 -2.74 -11.89 -8.97
CA GLY A 136 -3.36 -10.66 -9.45
C GLY A 136 -2.41 -9.79 -10.26
N SER A 137 -1.46 -9.14 -9.59
CA SER A 137 -0.54 -8.19 -10.24
C SER A 137 0.78 -8.83 -10.66
N GLY A 138 1.00 -10.12 -10.42
CA GLY A 138 2.29 -10.76 -10.74
C GLY A 138 3.42 -10.38 -9.80
N GLY A 139 3.12 -9.83 -8.61
CA GLY A 139 4.14 -9.38 -7.67
C GLY A 139 4.63 -7.96 -7.93
N VAL A 140 3.99 -7.21 -8.81
CA VAL A 140 4.35 -5.80 -9.05
C VAL A 140 4.03 -5.01 -7.77
N VAL A 141 4.94 -4.11 -7.41
CA VAL A 141 4.77 -3.11 -6.34
C VAL A 141 5.18 -1.74 -6.89
N TYR A 142 4.67 -0.66 -6.31
CA TYR A 142 5.38 0.60 -6.40
C TYR A 142 5.86 1.04 -5.02
N VAL A 143 7.07 1.55 -5.03
CA VAL A 143 7.85 1.97 -3.87
C VAL A 143 7.80 3.48 -3.82
N VAL A 144 7.56 4.03 -2.63
CA VAL A 144 7.67 5.47 -2.36
C VAL A 144 8.48 5.62 -1.08
N ARG A 145 9.61 6.32 -1.16
CA ARG A 145 10.50 6.51 0.00
C ARG A 145 11.09 7.92 0.05
N PRO A 146 11.37 8.46 1.24
CA PRO A 146 12.25 9.61 1.37
C PRO A 146 13.64 9.27 0.82
N GLY A 147 14.30 10.23 0.15
CA GLY A 147 15.65 10.06 -0.38
C GLY A 147 16.69 9.68 0.69
N SER A 148 16.42 10.00 1.97
CA SER A 148 17.26 9.67 3.13
C SER A 148 17.13 8.22 3.61
N VAL A 149 16.09 7.48 3.20
CA VAL A 149 15.90 6.07 3.58
C VAL A 149 16.54 5.19 2.51
N PRO A 150 17.62 4.44 2.79
CA PRO A 150 18.25 3.60 1.79
C PRO A 150 17.36 2.41 1.41
N LEU A 151 17.47 1.97 0.15
CA LEU A 151 16.86 0.72 -0.28
C LEU A 151 17.53 -0.48 0.41
N PRO A 152 16.80 -1.58 0.67
CA PRO A 152 17.42 -2.80 1.16
C PRO A 152 18.40 -3.35 0.12
N PRO A 153 19.47 -4.06 0.55
CA PRO A 153 20.41 -4.69 -0.36
C PRO A 153 19.72 -5.53 -1.43
N ALA A 154 20.04 -5.24 -2.68
CA ALA A 154 19.47 -5.96 -3.81
C ALA A 154 19.94 -7.43 -3.79
N PRO A 155 19.07 -8.37 -4.20
CA PRO A 155 19.44 -9.76 -4.40
C PRO A 155 20.41 -9.91 -5.60
N VAL A 156 21.05 -11.08 -5.72
CA VAL A 156 22.05 -11.38 -6.79
C VAL A 156 21.54 -11.02 -8.18
N GLN A 157 20.32 -11.45 -8.50
CA GLN A 157 19.59 -10.94 -9.65
C GLN A 157 18.74 -9.77 -9.17
N ALA A 158 19.27 -8.56 -9.34
CA ALA A 158 18.62 -7.34 -8.91
C ALA A 158 17.33 -7.08 -9.68
N ASN A 159 16.28 -6.76 -8.94
CA ASN A 159 15.00 -6.28 -9.43
C ASN A 159 14.65 -4.90 -8.85
N TRP A 160 15.48 -4.35 -7.96
CA TRP A 160 15.44 -2.97 -7.46
C TRP A 160 16.85 -2.49 -7.14
#